data_AF-A0A964MPS5-F1
#
_entry.id   AF-A0A964MPS5-F1
#
_cell.length_a   1.000
_cell.length_b   1.000
_cell.length_c   1.000
_cell.angle_alpha   90.00
_cell.angle_beta   90.00
_cell.angle_gamma   90.00
#
_symmetry.space_group_name_H-M   'P 1'
#
loop_
_entity.id
_entity.type
_entity.pdbx_description
1 polymer ?
#
loop_
_entity_poly.entity_id
_entity_poly.type
_entity_poly.pdbx_seq_one_letter_code
_entity_poly.pdbx_strand_id
1 'polypeptide(L)'
;SIVTLRTESPEIVTSASQPEARWALHRSWVRWPWIGPRPYVAFQVPERAGRLRVVTPAFIDQVHNEGQVIQVWVVNDEPDIIRLLDWGVDGLISDRPDVAVKVNAAWYNERQPAE
;
A
#
# COMPACT_ATOMS: atom_id res chain seq x y z
N SER A 1 12.01 -13.04 -14.23
CA SER A 1 11.29 -11.81 -13.83
C SER A 1 10.17 -12.18 -12.87
N ILE A 2 9.40 -11.23 -12.32
CA ILE A 2 8.24 -11.55 -11.46
C ILE A 2 7.21 -12.45 -12.18
N VAL A 3 7.06 -12.28 -13.50
CA VAL A 3 6.18 -13.10 -14.33
C VAL A 3 6.71 -14.53 -14.39
N THR A 4 8.02 -14.70 -14.66
CA THR A 4 8.68 -16.02 -14.66
C THR A 4 8.47 -16.75 -13.33
N LEU A 5 8.68 -16.07 -12.19
CA LEU A 5 8.53 -16.67 -10.88
C LEU A 5 7.10 -17.19 -10.65
N ARG A 6 6.08 -16.42 -11.00
CA ARG A 6 4.67 -16.84 -10.87
C ARG A 6 4.29 -17.98 -11.82
N THR A 7 5.04 -18.17 -12.91
CA THR A 7 4.85 -19.29 -13.84
C THR A 7 5.54 -20.56 -13.35
N GLU A 8 6.77 -20.44 -12.84
CA GLU A 8 7.60 -21.58 -12.41
C GLU A 8 7.29 -22.05 -10.98
N SER A 9 6.79 -21.15 -10.13
CA SER A 9 6.50 -21.39 -8.71
C SER A 9 5.22 -20.66 -8.28
N PRO A 10 4.03 -21.11 -8.77
CA PRO A 10 2.75 -20.44 -8.53
C PRO A 10 2.30 -20.45 -7.06
N GLU A 11 2.88 -21.32 -6.23
CA GLU A 11 2.67 -21.36 -4.78
C GLU A 11 3.28 -20.17 -4.04
N ILE A 12 4.23 -19.46 -4.66
CA ILE A 12 4.87 -18.30 -4.06
C ILE A 12 3.94 -17.09 -4.24
N VAL A 13 3.34 -16.65 -3.14
CA VAL A 13 2.55 -15.43 -3.08
C VAL A 13 3.47 -14.22 -3.26
N THR A 14 3.04 -13.24 -4.06
CA THR A 14 3.85 -12.07 -4.40
C THR A 14 3.08 -10.76 -4.28
N SER A 15 3.82 -9.66 -4.13
CA SER A 15 3.31 -8.31 -4.30
C SER A 15 3.29 -7.89 -5.77
N ALA A 16 2.54 -6.82 -6.08
CA ALA A 16 2.51 -6.21 -7.39
C ALA A 16 3.90 -5.70 -7.78
N SER A 17 4.27 -5.93 -9.04
CA SER A 17 5.45 -5.33 -9.64
C SER A 17 5.22 -3.85 -10.00
N GLN A 18 6.28 -3.11 -10.27
CA GLN A 18 6.18 -1.68 -10.59
C GLN A 18 5.24 -1.38 -11.78
N PRO A 19 5.27 -2.12 -12.91
CA PRO A 19 4.30 -1.90 -13.99
C PRO A 19 2.85 -2.16 -13.57
N GLU A 20 2.61 -3.20 -12.77
CA GLU A 20 1.28 -3.54 -12.25
C GLU A 20 0.76 -2.44 -11.32
N ALA A 21 1.59 -1.95 -10.40
CA ALA A 21 1.28 -0.82 -9.51
C ALA A 21 1.01 0.47 -10.28
N ARG A 22 1.78 0.75 -11.33
CA ARG A 22 1.55 1.94 -12.18
C ARG A 22 0.21 1.85 -12.91
N TRP A 23 -0.14 0.69 -13.47
CA TRP A 23 -1.42 0.49 -14.12
C TRP A 23 -2.60 0.59 -13.14
N ALA A 24 -2.45 0.02 -11.96
CA ALA A 24 -3.41 0.15 -10.86
C ALA A 24 -3.64 1.62 -10.50
N LEU A 25 -2.57 2.40 -10.32
CA LEU A 25 -2.66 3.84 -10.06
C LEU A 25 -3.39 4.61 -11.17
N HIS A 26 -3.09 4.35 -12.43
CA HIS A 26 -3.78 5.05 -13.53
C HIS A 26 -5.27 4.72 -13.61
N ARG A 27 -5.66 3.48 -13.27
CA ARG A 27 -7.06 3.07 -13.19
C ARG A 27 -7.81 3.78 -12.06
N SER A 28 -7.14 4.07 -10.93
CA SER A 28 -7.78 4.77 -9.81
C SER A 28 -8.22 6.19 -10.18
N TRP A 29 -7.46 6.88 -11.04
CA TRP A 29 -7.77 8.24 -11.47
C TRP A 29 -9.04 8.38 -12.29
N VAL A 30 -9.37 7.34 -13.07
CA VAL A 30 -10.58 7.28 -13.90
C VAL A 30 -11.67 6.41 -13.28
N ARG A 31 -11.48 5.97 -12.03
CA ARG A 31 -12.37 5.03 -11.31
C ARG A 31 -12.70 3.78 -12.14
N TRP A 32 -11.74 3.32 -12.94
CA TRP A 32 -11.94 2.19 -13.83
C TRP A 32 -11.85 0.88 -13.04
N PRO A 33 -12.88 0.01 -13.10
CA PRO A 33 -12.92 -1.22 -12.34
C PRO A 33 -11.87 -2.22 -12.86
N TRP A 34 -11.39 -3.08 -11.99
CA TRP A 34 -10.38 -4.05 -12.35
C TRP A 34 -11.06 -5.30 -12.90
N ILE A 35 -10.71 -5.66 -14.14
CA ILE A 35 -11.27 -6.84 -14.80
C ILE A 35 -10.29 -8.01 -14.64
N GLY A 36 -10.77 -9.12 -14.08
CA GLY A 36 -10.04 -10.38 -13.95
C GLY A 36 -9.21 -10.54 -12.66
N PRO A 37 -8.75 -11.78 -12.39
CA PRO A 37 -8.00 -12.11 -11.18
C PRO A 37 -6.63 -11.44 -11.12
N ARG A 38 -6.11 -11.27 -9.91
CA ARG A 38 -4.80 -10.67 -9.64
C ARG A 38 -3.79 -11.75 -9.29
N PRO A 39 -2.63 -11.82 -9.96
CA PRO A 39 -1.58 -12.76 -9.60
C PRO A 39 -0.72 -12.29 -8.41
N TYR A 40 -1.23 -11.32 -7.63
CA TYR A 40 -0.58 -10.70 -6.48
C TYR A 40 -1.62 -10.36 -5.42
N VAL A 41 -1.17 -10.16 -4.17
CA VAL A 41 -2.06 -9.91 -3.03
C VAL A 41 -1.80 -8.56 -2.33
N ALA A 42 -0.69 -7.90 -2.65
CA ALA A 42 -0.26 -6.69 -1.96
C ALA A 42 0.38 -5.67 -2.91
N PHE A 43 0.25 -4.40 -2.58
CA PHE A 43 1.02 -3.31 -3.16
C PHE A 43 2.10 -2.86 -2.19
N GLN A 44 3.34 -2.75 -2.67
CA GLN A 44 4.43 -2.12 -1.95
C GLN A 44 4.93 -0.95 -2.79
N VAL A 45 4.51 0.26 -2.43
CA VAL A 45 4.70 1.45 -3.27
C VAL A 45 5.36 2.59 -2.49
N PRO A 46 6.10 3.47 -3.16
CA PRO A 46 6.50 4.70 -2.52
C PRO A 46 5.31 5.64 -2.37
N GLU A 47 5.32 6.54 -1.39
CA GLU A 47 4.29 7.59 -1.33
C GLU A 47 4.30 8.45 -2.61
N ARG A 48 5.51 8.74 -3.11
CA ARG A 48 5.75 9.52 -4.32
C ARG A 48 6.80 8.87 -5.21
N ALA A 49 6.58 8.93 -6.52
CA ALA A 49 7.55 8.54 -7.54
C ALA A 49 7.94 9.78 -8.36
N GLY A 50 9.02 10.46 -7.93
CA GLY A 50 9.37 11.78 -8.47
C GLY A 50 8.26 12.81 -8.22
N ARG A 51 7.75 13.44 -9.28
CA ARG A 51 6.64 14.41 -9.17
C ARG A 51 5.28 13.75 -8.90
N LEU A 52 5.15 12.47 -9.21
CA LEU A 52 3.91 11.73 -9.10
C LEU A 52 3.60 11.37 -7.65
N ARG A 53 2.43 11.75 -7.15
CA ARG A 53 1.87 11.20 -5.91
C ARG A 53 1.22 9.86 -6.23
N VAL A 54 1.75 8.79 -5.65
CA VAL A 54 1.29 7.42 -5.90
C VAL A 54 0.20 7.05 -4.90
N VAL A 55 0.46 7.30 -3.62
CA VAL A 55 -0.51 6.98 -2.57
C VAL A 55 -1.48 8.15 -2.39
N THR A 56 -2.76 7.85 -2.52
CA THR A 56 -3.91 8.74 -2.29
C THR A 56 -5.04 7.93 -1.67
N PRO A 57 -6.00 8.57 -0.95
CA PRO A 57 -7.17 7.86 -0.41
C PRO A 57 -7.92 7.06 -1.47
N ALA A 58 -8.17 7.67 -2.65
CA ALA A 58 -8.85 6.99 -3.75
C ALA A 58 -8.09 5.76 -4.29
N PHE A 59 -6.76 5.77 -4.24
CA PHE A 59 -5.97 4.60 -4.63
C PHE A 59 -6.05 3.50 -3.57
N ILE A 60 -5.99 3.87 -2.29
CA ILE A 60 -6.15 2.92 -1.16
C ILE A 60 -7.53 2.27 -1.22
N ASP A 61 -8.60 3.06 -1.36
CA ASP A 61 -9.97 2.57 -1.50
C ASP A 61 -10.09 1.58 -2.66
N GLN A 62 -9.48 1.88 -3.82
CA GLN A 62 -9.51 0.97 -4.95
C GLN A 62 -8.78 -0.33 -4.65
N VAL A 63 -7.62 -0.29 -4.00
CA VAL A 63 -6.86 -1.49 -3.62
C VAL A 63 -7.67 -2.36 -2.65
N HIS A 64 -8.30 -1.75 -1.65
CA HIS A 64 -9.14 -2.47 -0.69
C HIS A 64 -10.40 -3.06 -1.32
N ASN A 65 -11.04 -2.36 -2.25
CA ASN A 65 -12.20 -2.87 -2.99
C ASN A 65 -11.87 -4.12 -3.82
N GLU A 66 -10.61 -4.31 -4.17
CA GLU A 66 -10.11 -5.50 -4.88
C GLU A 66 -9.64 -6.61 -3.91
N GLY A 67 -9.84 -6.44 -2.61
CA GLY A 67 -9.43 -7.40 -1.57
C GLY A 67 -7.92 -7.48 -1.37
N GLN A 68 -7.18 -6.44 -1.75
CA GLN A 68 -5.72 -6.39 -1.65
C GLN A 68 -5.28 -5.42 -0.56
N VAL A 69 -4.03 -5.56 -0.12
CA VAL A 69 -3.44 -4.68 0.89
C VAL A 69 -2.43 -3.71 0.27
N ILE A 70 -2.23 -2.54 0.86
CA ILE A 70 -1.26 -1.54 0.44
C ILE A 70 -0.29 -1.17 1.57
N GLN A 71 1.00 -1.26 1.26
CA GLN A 71 2.10 -0.95 2.15
C GLN A 71 2.96 0.15 1.52
N VAL A 72 3.35 1.13 2.34
CA VAL A 72 4.07 2.33 1.85
C VAL A 72 5.50 2.36 2.39
N TRP A 73 6.46 2.63 1.50
CA TRP A 73 7.88 2.77 1.83
C TRP A 73 8.48 4.07 1.26
N VAL A 74 9.57 4.63 1.78
CA VAL A 74 9.98 4.58 3.18
C VAL A 74 9.35 5.79 3.87
N VAL A 75 8.71 5.59 5.02
CA VAL A 75 8.00 6.65 5.76
C VAL A 75 8.67 6.84 7.12
N ASN A 76 9.32 7.98 7.32
CA ASN A 76 10.16 8.22 8.49
C ASN A 76 9.60 9.27 9.45
N ASP A 77 8.74 10.17 8.96
CA ASP A 77 8.28 11.33 9.72
C ASP A 77 6.89 11.10 10.32
N GLU A 78 6.72 11.49 11.59
CA GLU A 78 5.49 11.34 12.35
C GLU A 78 4.24 11.92 11.65
N PRO A 79 4.27 13.14 11.07
CA PRO A 79 3.12 13.67 10.35
C PRO A 79 2.70 12.82 9.14
N ASP A 80 3.67 12.21 8.45
CA ASP A 80 3.39 11.37 7.28
C ASP A 80 2.86 10.00 7.70
N ILE A 81 3.39 9.43 8.79
CA ILE A 81 2.86 8.21 9.41
C ILE A 81 1.39 8.41 9.77
N ILE A 82 1.06 9.46 10.54
CA ILE A 82 -0.32 9.75 10.97
C ILE A 82 -1.23 9.93 9.76
N ARG A 83 -0.82 10.74 8.78
CA ARG A 83 -1.61 10.99 7.57
C ARG A 83 -1.87 9.71 6.78
N LEU A 84 -0.88 8.83 6.62
CA LEU A 84 -1.04 7.59 5.87
C LEU A 84 -1.91 6.58 6.62
N LEU A 85 -1.78 6.50 7.95
CA LEU A 85 -2.66 5.70 8.80
C LEU A 85 -4.11 6.20 8.72
N ASP A 86 -4.33 7.52 8.78
CA ASP A 86 -5.65 8.13 8.61
C ASP A 86 -6.25 7.88 7.22
N TRP A 87 -5.40 7.69 6.19
CA TRP A 87 -5.85 7.28 4.86
C TRP A 87 -6.12 5.78 4.72
N GLY A 88 -5.79 4.97 5.74
CA GLY A 88 -6.08 3.54 5.77
C GLY A 88 -5.01 2.64 5.14
N VAL A 89 -3.73 3.02 5.13
CA VAL A 89 -2.69 2.09 4.68
C VAL A 89 -2.60 0.87 5.60
N ASP A 90 -2.34 -0.31 5.04
CA ASP A 90 -2.23 -1.58 5.79
C ASP A 90 -0.84 -1.79 6.40
N GLY A 91 0.17 -1.06 5.92
CA GLY A 91 1.51 -1.16 6.46
C GLY A 91 2.42 0.00 6.07
N LEU A 92 3.38 0.27 6.94
CA LEU A 92 4.41 1.27 6.76
C LEU A 92 5.77 0.59 6.87
N ILE A 93 6.68 0.91 5.95
CA ILE A 93 8.07 0.49 5.99
C ILE A 93 8.88 1.76 6.27
N SER A 94 9.73 1.71 7.31
CA SER A 94 10.41 2.87 7.86
C SER A 94 11.88 2.54 8.15
N ASP A 95 12.78 3.48 7.88
CA ASP A 95 14.16 3.45 8.38
C ASP A 95 14.22 3.93 9.85
N ARG A 96 13.11 4.48 10.36
CA ARG A 96 12.91 4.94 11.74
C ARG A 96 11.81 4.14 12.43
N PRO A 97 11.98 2.81 12.61
CA PRO A 97 10.97 1.98 13.27
C PRO A 97 10.71 2.41 14.72
N ASP A 98 11.68 3.05 15.38
CA ASP A 98 11.53 3.65 16.71
C ASP A 98 10.45 4.74 16.74
N VAL A 99 10.39 5.57 15.70
CA VAL A 99 9.36 6.60 15.54
C VAL A 99 8.06 5.95 15.07
N ALA A 100 8.11 5.12 14.03
CA ALA A 100 6.92 4.52 13.43
C ALA A 100 6.08 3.71 14.43
N VAL A 101 6.73 2.87 15.25
CA VAL A 101 6.04 2.05 16.25
C VAL A 101 5.40 2.93 17.33
N LYS A 102 6.12 3.95 17.82
CA LYS A 102 5.60 4.87 18.85
C LYS A 102 4.37 5.62 18.34
N VAL A 103 4.45 6.17 17.13
CA VAL A 103 3.35 6.94 16.52
C VAL A 103 2.16 6.03 16.22
N ASN A 104 2.38 4.83 15.65
CA ASN A 104 1.32 3.87 15.39
C ASN A 104 0.58 3.44 16.66
N ALA A 105 1.31 3.19 17.76
CA ALA A 105 0.70 2.84 19.04
C ALA A 105 -0.16 3.98 19.60
N ALA A 106 0.33 5.23 19.54
CA ALA A 106 -0.44 6.40 19.96
C ALA A 106 -1.72 6.57 19.11
N TRP A 107 -1.58 6.50 17.78
CA TRP A 107 -2.68 6.59 16.82
C TRP A 107 -3.76 5.52 17.07
N TYR A 108 -3.35 4.27 17.32
CA TYR A 108 -4.26 3.15 17.57
C TYR A 108 -5.05 3.35 18.87
N ASN A 109 -4.37 3.70 19.96
CA ASN A 109 -4.99 3.91 21.28
C ASN A 109 -6.02 5.04 21.29
N GLU A 110 -5.83 6.08 20.47
CA GLU A 110 -6.77 7.20 20.36
C GLU A 110 -8.06 6.84 19.61
N ARG A 111 -7.99 5.90 18.66
CA ARG A 111 -9.08 5.64 17.69
C ARG A 111 -9.81 4.33 17.90
N GLN A 112 -9.18 3.37 18.57
CA GLN A 112 -9.79 2.11 18.97
C GLN A 112 -9.52 1.92 20.47
N PRO A 113 -10.36 2.49 21.35
CA PRO A 113 -10.22 2.23 22.77
C PRO A 113 -10.32 0.71 22.98
N ALA A 114 -9.35 0.15 23.71
CA ALA A 114 -9.29 -1.27 23.99
C ALA A 114 -10.67 -1.76 24.48
N GLU A 115 -11.23 -2.77 23.79
CA GLU A 115 -12.45 -3.46 24.19
C GLU A 115 -12.35 -4.04 25.61
#